data_AF-A0A668AHY1-F1
#
_entry.id   AF-A0A668AHY1-F1
#
_cell.length_a   1.000
_cell.length_b   1.000
_cell.length_c   1.000
_cell.angle_alpha   90.00
_cell.angle_beta   90.00
_cell.angle_gamma   90.00
#
_symmetry.space_group_name_H-M   'P 1'
#
loop_
_entity.id
_entity.type
_entity.pdbx_description
1 polymer ?
#
loop_
_entity_poly.entity_id
_entity_poly.type
_entity_poly.pdbx_seq_one_letter_code
_entity_poly.pdbx_strand_id
1 'polypeptide(L)'
;PSEWSRMIPGFLTLGVYNEDNTSRAVEVPSDITARDICQLFVLKSHCIDDHSWTLSEHLSHLGIERTIEDHESVMEVLSGWGMDTDSRLYFRKNYAKYEFFKKPLDFFPDHMVSISSETNGMMNHSQLIQTFLNSSTCPEVHGHLHAKEQGKKSWKKFYFVLRRSGLYFSNKGTSKEPRHLQFIAEFTDSDVYTLLSAKKVHGAPTDYGFCVKSAKCNSARDLKLLCADDEQTRTCWVTAMRLLKVGLLLTYLQTFQFIITVSFQRSISENSLVAMDFSGQKSRVIENPSEALSVAVEEGLSWRRKSCHRLSSHGSPSTSQSSVLSIALHLAQPWFHSRLSRDEAHRLITQQGLIDGVFLLRDSQSNPKTFVLSLCHMQRIKHFQILPVDDEGELFYSLDDGHTRFTDLIQLVEFYQLNRGVLPCKLKHHCARITL
;
A
#
# COMPACT_ATOMS: atom_id res chain seq x y z
N PRO A 1 -3.08 24.28 26.25
CA PRO A 1 -2.93 25.74 26.03
C PRO A 1 -2.35 26.02 24.63
N SER A 2 -3.26 26.12 23.66
CA SER A 2 -3.25 27.04 22.51
C SER A 2 -1.94 27.36 21.77
N GLU A 3 -1.45 26.44 20.94
CA GLU A 3 -0.50 26.79 19.87
C GLU A 3 -0.69 25.98 18.57
N TRP A 4 -1.90 25.47 18.32
CA TRP A 4 -2.25 24.75 17.09
C TRP A 4 -3.40 25.46 16.39
N SER A 5 -3.11 26.61 15.78
CA SER A 5 -3.89 27.28 14.71
C SER A 5 -3.56 28.78 14.67
N ARG A 6 -2.36 29.15 14.20
CA ARG A 6 -2.20 30.48 13.61
C ARG A 6 -2.71 30.39 12.18
N MET A 7 -3.99 30.71 11.98
CA MET A 7 -4.53 30.94 10.64
C MET A 7 -3.88 32.20 10.07
N ILE A 8 -2.90 32.02 9.21
CA ILE A 8 -2.67 32.99 8.14
C ILE A 8 -3.85 32.81 7.18
N PRO A 9 -4.56 33.87 6.75
CA PRO A 9 -5.70 33.73 5.85
C PRO A 9 -5.30 32.90 4.61
N GLY A 10 -5.91 31.73 4.44
CA GLY A 10 -5.64 30.81 3.32
C GLY A 10 -4.64 29.68 3.57
N PHE A 11 -3.99 29.61 4.74
CA PHE A 11 -3.05 28.53 5.08
C PHE A 11 -3.41 27.80 6.38
N LEU A 12 -3.04 26.53 6.44
CA LEU A 12 -3.28 25.60 7.54
C LEU A 12 -1.97 24.90 7.92
N THR A 13 -1.70 24.77 9.23
CA THR A 13 -0.60 23.96 9.74
C THR A 13 -1.09 22.54 10.07
N LEU A 14 -0.54 21.54 9.40
CA LEU A 14 -0.87 20.12 9.56
C LEU A 14 0.23 19.35 10.27
N GLY A 15 -0.13 18.57 11.29
CA GLY A 15 0.76 17.55 11.85
C GLY A 15 0.59 16.21 11.12
N VAL A 16 1.61 15.76 10.41
CA VAL A 16 1.61 14.50 9.64
C VAL A 16 2.62 13.54 10.23
N TYR A 17 2.18 12.32 10.53
CA TYR A 17 2.93 11.27 11.21
C TYR A 17 3.46 10.21 10.24
N ASN A 18 4.55 9.56 10.64
CA ASN A 18 5.12 8.39 9.99
C ASN A 18 4.75 7.08 10.67
N GLU A 19 5.13 5.98 10.05
CA GLU A 19 5.01 4.62 10.58
C GLU A 19 5.75 4.38 11.91
N ASP A 20 6.78 5.19 12.21
CA ASP A 20 7.52 5.18 13.48
C ASP A 20 6.95 6.16 14.52
N ASN A 21 5.83 6.81 14.21
CA ASN A 21 5.17 7.86 15.01
C ASN A 21 5.98 9.16 15.19
N THR A 22 7.06 9.37 14.42
CA THR A 22 7.60 10.71 14.24
C THR A 22 6.62 11.56 13.44
N SER A 23 6.60 12.88 13.67
CA SER A 23 5.70 13.78 12.98
C SER A 23 6.41 15.01 12.47
N ARG A 24 5.95 15.56 11.35
CA ARG A 24 6.32 16.89 10.86
C ARG A 24 5.10 17.79 10.76
N ALA A 25 5.28 19.04 11.17
CA ALA A 25 4.32 20.10 10.90
C ALA A 25 4.58 20.66 9.49
N VAL A 26 3.53 20.88 8.71
CA VAL A 26 3.61 21.47 7.38
C VAL A 26 2.54 22.52 7.18
N GLU A 27 2.93 23.69 6.70
CA GLU A 27 1.99 24.73 6.29
C GLU A 27 1.58 24.50 4.84
N VAL A 28 0.27 24.43 4.59
CA VAL A 28 -0.32 24.15 3.29
C VAL A 28 -1.54 25.06 3.04
N PRO A 29 -1.90 25.35 1.78
CA PRO A 29 -3.14 26.02 1.44
C PRO A 29 -4.38 25.30 1.97
N SER A 30 -5.47 26.02 2.20
CA SER A 30 -6.74 25.44 2.71
C SER A 30 -7.49 24.56 1.70
N ASP A 31 -7.21 24.69 0.41
CA ASP A 31 -7.80 23.90 -0.69
C ASP A 31 -6.96 22.66 -1.06
N ILE A 32 -5.98 22.31 -0.23
CA ILE A 32 -5.06 21.19 -0.48
C ILE A 32 -5.77 19.84 -0.50
N THR A 33 -5.43 19.02 -1.50
CA THR A 33 -5.91 17.64 -1.58
C THR A 33 -4.96 16.66 -0.89
N ALA A 34 -5.44 15.45 -0.61
CA ALA A 34 -4.59 14.38 -0.09
C ALA A 34 -3.42 14.05 -1.03
N ARG A 35 -3.63 14.14 -2.36
CA ARG A 35 -2.53 13.92 -3.33
C ARG A 35 -1.47 14.99 -3.23
N ASP A 36 -1.85 16.26 -3.16
CA ASP A 36 -0.88 17.36 -3.13
C ASP A 36 0.04 17.24 -1.90
N ILE A 37 -0.53 16.85 -0.75
CA ILE A 37 0.24 16.53 0.45
C ILE A 37 1.20 15.37 0.20
N CYS A 38 0.75 14.28 -0.43
CA CYS A 38 1.61 13.15 -0.75
C CYS A 38 2.79 13.57 -1.65
N GLN A 39 2.51 14.32 -2.73
CA GLN A 39 3.53 14.83 -3.64
C GLN A 39 4.54 15.74 -2.93
N LEU A 40 4.05 16.63 -2.06
CA LEU A 40 4.89 17.50 -1.24
C LEU A 40 5.88 16.70 -0.37
N PHE A 41 5.41 15.65 0.29
CA PHE A 41 6.26 14.82 1.14
C PHE A 41 7.21 13.92 0.33
N VAL A 42 6.78 13.42 -0.83
CA VAL A 42 7.67 12.69 -1.75
C VAL A 42 8.83 13.58 -2.18
N LEU A 43 8.53 14.83 -2.58
CA LEU A 43 9.54 15.81 -2.98
C LEU A 43 10.48 16.18 -1.83
N LYS A 44 9.93 16.51 -0.65
CA LYS A 44 10.72 16.89 0.53
C LYS A 44 11.57 15.76 1.09
N SER A 45 11.13 14.51 0.95
CA SER A 45 11.82 13.32 1.46
C SER A 45 12.73 12.66 0.41
N HIS A 46 12.87 13.26 -0.78
CA HIS A 46 13.64 12.72 -1.91
C HIS A 46 13.28 11.25 -2.24
N CYS A 47 11.99 10.94 -2.17
CA CYS A 47 11.50 9.59 -2.41
C CYS A 47 11.04 9.40 -3.85
N ILE A 48 10.98 8.15 -4.29
CA ILE A 48 10.43 7.81 -5.60
C ILE A 48 8.90 7.88 -5.51
N ASP A 49 8.28 8.64 -6.42
CA ASP A 49 6.85 8.58 -6.64
C ASP A 49 6.51 7.32 -7.43
N ASP A 50 6.04 6.29 -6.74
CA ASP A 50 5.54 5.05 -7.31
C ASP A 50 4.00 4.94 -7.21
N HIS A 51 3.33 6.07 -6.96
CA HIS A 51 1.87 6.18 -6.75
C HIS A 51 1.31 5.29 -5.63
N SER A 52 2.18 4.77 -4.75
CA SER A 52 1.77 4.01 -3.57
C SER A 52 1.72 4.87 -2.31
N TRP A 53 2.19 6.12 -2.37
CA TRP A 53 2.13 7.06 -1.26
C TRP A 53 0.69 7.47 -0.96
N THR A 54 0.32 7.43 0.32
CA THR A 54 -1.03 7.74 0.77
C THR A 54 -1.02 8.56 2.04
N LEU A 55 -2.03 9.41 2.16
CA LEU A 55 -2.44 9.97 3.43
C LEU A 55 -3.53 9.09 4.02
N SER A 56 -3.40 8.74 5.30
CA SER A 56 -4.38 7.94 6.03
C SER A 56 -4.83 8.69 7.27
N GLU A 57 -6.14 8.67 7.52
CA GLU A 57 -6.75 9.19 8.74
C GLU A 57 -6.82 8.07 9.77
N HIS A 58 -6.35 8.34 10.98
CA HIS A 58 -6.41 7.43 12.11
C HIS A 58 -7.21 8.10 13.23
N LEU A 59 -8.37 7.53 13.55
CA LEU A 59 -9.24 7.96 14.64
C LEU A 59 -8.99 7.08 15.86
N SER A 60 -7.92 7.39 16.60
CA SER A 60 -7.39 6.58 17.69
C SER A 60 -8.43 6.27 18.79
N HIS A 61 -9.22 7.26 19.21
CA HIS A 61 -10.34 7.11 20.15
C HIS A 61 -11.43 6.08 19.72
N LEU A 62 -11.57 5.82 18.42
CA LEU A 62 -12.47 4.79 17.87
C LEU A 62 -11.74 3.49 17.51
N GLY A 63 -10.40 3.51 17.46
CA GLY A 63 -9.59 2.37 17.03
C GLY A 63 -9.78 2.02 15.55
N ILE A 64 -10.04 3.03 14.71
CA ILE A 64 -10.32 2.85 13.27
C ILE A 64 -9.40 3.72 12.42
N GLU A 65 -9.10 3.27 11.21
CA GLU A 65 -8.32 4.03 10.23
C GLU A 65 -8.87 3.85 8.80
N ARG A 66 -8.60 4.82 7.94
CA ARG A 66 -8.88 4.70 6.50
C ARG A 66 -7.81 5.42 5.68
N THR A 67 -7.60 4.97 4.45
CA THR A 67 -6.88 5.75 3.45
C THR A 67 -7.78 6.89 2.96
N ILE A 68 -7.22 8.09 2.89
CA ILE A 68 -7.87 9.26 2.27
C ILE A 68 -7.64 9.16 0.75
N GLU A 69 -8.70 9.28 -0.04
CA GLU A 69 -8.62 9.26 -1.49
C GLU A 69 -7.92 10.51 -2.00
N ASP A 70 -7.21 10.37 -3.13
CA ASP A 70 -6.29 11.40 -3.63
C ASP A 70 -6.96 12.78 -3.86
N HIS A 71 -8.26 12.78 -4.17
CA HIS A 71 -9.05 13.96 -4.50
C HIS A 71 -9.72 14.60 -3.28
N GLU A 72 -9.75 13.93 -2.12
CA GLU A 72 -10.43 14.45 -0.93
C GLU A 72 -9.71 15.70 -0.44
N SER A 73 -10.50 16.73 -0.10
CA SER A 73 -10.02 17.92 0.59
C SER A 73 -9.60 17.54 2.00
N VAL A 74 -8.34 17.79 2.34
CA VAL A 74 -7.81 17.45 3.67
C VAL A 74 -8.51 18.29 4.73
N MET A 75 -8.88 19.52 4.41
CA MET A 75 -9.67 20.38 5.31
C MET A 75 -11.04 19.80 5.63
N GLU A 76 -11.74 19.25 4.63
CA GLU A 76 -13.04 18.61 4.86
C GLU A 76 -12.90 17.38 5.77
N VAL A 77 -11.88 16.55 5.54
CA VAL A 77 -11.59 15.39 6.40
C VAL A 77 -11.35 15.82 7.85
N LEU A 78 -10.48 16.83 8.06
CA LEU A 78 -10.17 17.33 9.40
C LEU A 78 -11.36 18.01 10.07
N SER A 79 -12.24 18.66 9.31
CA SER A 79 -13.47 19.25 9.86
C SER A 79 -14.42 18.20 10.44
N GLY A 80 -14.31 16.95 10.00
CA GLY A 80 -15.04 15.81 10.53
C GLY A 80 -14.46 15.25 11.84
N TRP A 81 -13.32 15.76 12.31
CA TRP A 81 -12.73 15.34 13.59
C TRP A 81 -13.50 15.98 14.75
N GLY A 82 -13.80 15.18 15.77
CA GLY A 82 -14.31 15.73 17.02
C GLY A 82 -13.26 16.64 17.69
N MET A 83 -13.75 17.66 18.40
CA MET A 83 -12.89 18.49 19.26
C MET A 83 -12.14 17.60 20.26
N ASP A 84 -10.85 17.87 20.49
CA ASP A 84 -9.99 17.16 21.44
C ASP A 84 -9.76 15.66 21.16
N THR A 85 -9.83 15.24 19.90
CA THR A 85 -9.44 13.87 19.52
C THR A 85 -7.93 13.74 19.34
N ASP A 86 -7.37 12.59 19.72
CA ASP A 86 -5.99 12.18 19.42
C ASP A 86 -5.86 11.59 18.00
N SER A 87 -6.70 12.11 17.09
CA SER A 87 -6.74 11.72 15.67
C SER A 87 -5.49 12.20 14.96
N ARG A 88 -5.03 11.42 13.99
CA ARG A 88 -3.74 11.65 13.32
C ARG A 88 -3.84 11.41 11.82
N LEU A 89 -3.09 12.22 11.07
CA LEU A 89 -2.80 11.96 9.66
C LEU A 89 -1.49 11.19 9.58
N TYR A 90 -1.49 10.08 8.84
CA TYR A 90 -0.31 9.26 8.58
C TYR A 90 0.07 9.32 7.10
N PHE A 91 1.34 9.59 6.82
CA PHE A 91 1.93 9.44 5.50
C PHE A 91 2.68 8.11 5.43
N ARG A 92 2.22 7.22 4.54
CA ARG A 92 2.81 5.88 4.38
C ARG A 92 2.51 5.31 3.00
N LYS A 93 3.27 4.28 2.61
CA LYS A 93 2.93 3.49 1.42
C LYS A 93 1.69 2.66 1.67
N ASN A 94 0.90 2.44 0.62
CA ASN A 94 -0.17 1.46 0.54
C ASN A 94 -0.24 0.93 -0.89
N TYR A 95 0.47 -0.17 -1.13
CA TYR A 95 0.53 -0.82 -2.43
C TYR A 95 -0.79 -1.46 -2.86
N ALA A 96 -1.71 -1.70 -1.92
CA ALA A 96 -3.02 -2.29 -2.16
C ALA A 96 -4.08 -1.27 -2.61
N LYS A 97 -3.84 0.06 -2.46
CA LYS A 97 -4.84 1.11 -2.70
C LYS A 97 -5.57 0.97 -4.04
N TYR A 98 -4.81 0.60 -5.09
CA TYR A 98 -5.26 0.51 -6.48
C TYR A 98 -5.21 -0.91 -7.05
N GLU A 99 -5.12 -1.96 -6.21
CA GLU A 99 -4.92 -3.34 -6.70
C GLU A 99 -6.09 -3.82 -7.57
N PHE A 100 -7.34 -3.42 -7.27
CA PHE A 100 -8.50 -3.70 -8.13
C PHE A 100 -8.26 -3.25 -9.57
N PHE A 101 -7.72 -2.05 -9.78
CA PHE A 101 -7.51 -1.56 -11.14
C PHE A 101 -6.31 -2.21 -11.84
N LYS A 102 -5.35 -2.75 -11.09
CA LYS A 102 -4.23 -3.49 -11.66
C LYS A 102 -4.65 -4.89 -12.12
N LYS A 103 -5.55 -5.55 -11.38
CA LYS A 103 -6.02 -6.92 -11.64
C LYS A 103 -7.53 -7.11 -11.39
N PRO A 104 -8.42 -6.41 -12.10
CA PRO A 104 -9.85 -6.36 -11.81
C PRO A 104 -10.54 -7.72 -11.98
N LEU A 105 -10.09 -8.54 -12.93
CA LEU A 105 -10.66 -9.87 -13.20
C LEU A 105 -10.34 -10.87 -12.10
N ASP A 106 -9.20 -10.73 -11.42
CA ASP A 106 -8.75 -11.63 -10.36
C ASP A 106 -9.05 -11.08 -8.95
N PHE A 107 -9.58 -9.85 -8.86
CA PHE A 107 -9.69 -9.14 -7.59
C PHE A 107 -10.83 -9.66 -6.72
N PHE A 108 -12.01 -9.90 -7.33
CA PHE A 108 -13.18 -10.40 -6.63
C PHE A 108 -13.33 -11.91 -6.85
N PRO A 109 -13.66 -12.71 -5.81
CA PRO A 109 -14.04 -14.10 -6.00
C PRO A 109 -15.26 -14.22 -6.93
N ASP A 110 -15.29 -15.25 -7.77
CA ASP A 110 -16.34 -15.48 -8.79
C ASP A 110 -17.77 -15.40 -8.24
N HIS A 111 -17.97 -15.80 -6.99
CA HIS A 111 -19.28 -15.85 -6.35
C HIS A 111 -19.70 -14.52 -5.69
N MET A 112 -18.81 -13.53 -5.61
CA MET A 112 -19.01 -12.32 -4.81
C MET A 112 -19.67 -11.18 -5.60
N VAL A 113 -19.50 -11.13 -6.92
CA VAL A 113 -20.01 -10.05 -7.77
C VAL A 113 -20.98 -10.61 -8.80
N SER A 114 -22.19 -10.04 -8.84
CA SER A 114 -23.17 -10.32 -9.89
C SER A 114 -23.33 -9.10 -10.79
N ILE A 115 -23.11 -9.31 -12.08
CA ILE A 115 -23.19 -8.28 -13.12
C ILE A 115 -24.47 -8.54 -13.92
N SER A 116 -25.35 -7.55 -14.01
CA SER A 116 -26.69 -7.68 -14.60
C SER A 116 -26.71 -7.59 -16.15
N SER A 117 -25.67 -8.03 -16.85
CA SER A 117 -25.52 -7.78 -18.30
C SER A 117 -25.99 -8.96 -19.16
N GLU A 118 -26.76 -8.66 -20.22
CA GLU A 118 -27.23 -9.56 -21.29
C GLU A 118 -26.13 -9.93 -22.32
N THR A 119 -24.87 -9.55 -22.08
CA THR A 119 -23.78 -9.84 -23.02
C THR A 119 -23.25 -11.26 -22.83
N ASN A 120 -23.60 -12.16 -23.76
CA ASN A 120 -23.11 -13.55 -23.88
C ASN A 120 -21.58 -13.70 -24.11
N GLY A 121 -20.76 -12.73 -23.73
CA GLY A 121 -19.30 -12.71 -23.91
C GLY A 121 -18.54 -12.63 -22.60
N MET A 122 -17.32 -13.18 -22.58
CA MET A 122 -16.37 -12.98 -21.47
C MET A 122 -16.10 -11.48 -21.28
N MET A 123 -16.31 -10.98 -20.07
CA MET A 123 -16.08 -9.58 -19.73
C MET A 123 -14.58 -9.30 -19.71
N ASN A 124 -14.15 -8.25 -20.41
CA ASN A 124 -12.74 -7.85 -20.40
C ASN A 124 -12.44 -6.86 -19.26
N HIS A 125 -11.15 -6.61 -19.04
CA HIS A 125 -10.63 -5.75 -17.97
C HIS A 125 -11.29 -4.35 -17.94
N SER A 126 -11.38 -3.68 -19.09
CA SER A 126 -11.91 -2.32 -19.15
C SER A 126 -13.42 -2.28 -18.93
N GLN A 127 -14.17 -3.26 -19.43
CA GLN A 127 -15.61 -3.38 -19.22
C GLN A 127 -15.96 -3.55 -17.75
N LEU A 128 -15.22 -4.38 -17.01
CA LEU A 128 -15.48 -4.61 -15.58
C LEU A 128 -15.25 -3.33 -14.77
N ILE A 129 -14.13 -2.65 -15.01
CA ILE A 129 -13.84 -1.34 -14.42
C ILE A 129 -14.95 -0.35 -14.75
N GLN A 130 -15.35 -0.23 -16.03
CA GLN A 130 -16.40 0.68 -16.44
C GLN A 130 -17.75 0.36 -15.79
N THR A 131 -18.03 -0.90 -15.48
CA THR A 131 -19.27 -1.27 -14.80
C THR A 131 -19.25 -0.80 -13.34
N PHE A 132 -18.16 -1.02 -12.61
CA PHE A 132 -18.02 -0.50 -11.25
C PHE A 132 -18.04 1.03 -11.18
N LEU A 133 -17.50 1.67 -12.21
CA LEU A 133 -17.46 3.11 -12.29
C LEU A 133 -18.84 3.65 -12.69
N ASN A 134 -19.40 3.22 -13.80
CA ASN A 134 -20.57 3.85 -14.42
C ASN A 134 -21.71 4.07 -13.43
N SER A 135 -22.05 5.35 -13.24
CA SER A 135 -23.13 5.83 -12.38
C SER A 135 -24.52 5.41 -12.85
N SER A 136 -24.69 4.46 -13.76
CA SER A 136 -25.99 3.87 -14.11
C SER A 136 -26.06 2.37 -13.80
N THR A 137 -24.92 1.70 -13.62
CA THR A 137 -24.81 0.23 -13.62
C THR A 137 -23.81 -0.26 -12.57
N CYS A 138 -24.03 0.01 -11.29
CA CYS A 138 -23.19 -0.57 -10.23
C CYS A 138 -23.45 -2.08 -10.09
N PRO A 139 -22.43 -2.96 -10.18
CA PRO A 139 -22.57 -4.38 -9.90
C PRO A 139 -23.12 -4.63 -8.49
N GLU A 140 -23.85 -5.74 -8.33
CA GLU A 140 -24.25 -6.18 -6.99
C GLU A 140 -23.11 -6.98 -6.38
N VAL A 141 -22.62 -6.54 -5.22
CA VAL A 141 -21.61 -7.28 -4.44
C VAL A 141 -22.30 -7.95 -3.27
N HIS A 142 -22.11 -9.24 -3.07
CA HIS A 142 -22.83 -10.02 -2.07
C HIS A 142 -21.99 -11.14 -1.48
N GLY A 143 -22.37 -11.58 -0.28
CA GLY A 143 -21.58 -12.55 0.47
C GLY A 143 -21.86 -12.49 1.96
N HIS A 144 -21.29 -13.42 2.72
CA HIS A 144 -21.50 -13.45 4.16
C HIS A 144 -20.54 -12.52 4.90
N LEU A 145 -21.06 -11.82 5.89
CA LEU A 145 -20.28 -11.04 6.87
C LEU A 145 -20.88 -11.22 8.25
N HIS A 146 -20.05 -11.03 9.27
CA HIS A 146 -20.51 -10.85 10.64
C HIS A 146 -20.83 -9.38 10.88
N ALA A 147 -21.96 -9.11 11.53
CA ALA A 147 -22.37 -7.78 11.94
C ALA A 147 -22.51 -7.72 13.46
N LYS A 148 -22.04 -6.64 14.07
CA LYS A 148 -22.28 -6.41 15.50
C LYS A 148 -23.71 -5.95 15.70
N GLU A 149 -24.43 -6.59 16.62
CA GLU A 149 -25.78 -6.15 16.98
C GLU A 149 -25.72 -4.82 17.75
N GLN A 150 -26.58 -3.86 17.38
CA GLN A 150 -26.60 -2.54 18.00
C GLN A 150 -26.93 -2.65 19.49
N GLY A 151 -26.12 -1.98 20.33
CA GLY A 151 -26.26 -2.00 21.78
C GLY A 151 -25.86 -3.32 22.46
N LYS A 152 -25.41 -4.33 21.70
CA LYS A 152 -24.99 -5.64 22.23
C LYS A 152 -23.52 -5.92 21.95
N LYS A 153 -22.96 -6.87 22.69
CA LYS A 153 -21.61 -7.40 22.43
C LYS A 153 -21.60 -8.57 21.43
N SER A 154 -22.77 -9.11 21.10
CA SER A 154 -22.95 -10.24 20.20
C SER A 154 -22.74 -9.86 18.73
N TRP A 155 -22.24 -10.84 17.98
CA TRP A 155 -22.06 -10.78 16.54
C TRP A 155 -22.92 -11.86 15.88
N LYS A 156 -23.52 -11.53 14.73
CA LYS A 156 -24.33 -12.47 13.95
C LYS A 156 -23.86 -12.47 12.50
N LYS A 157 -23.84 -13.65 11.89
CA LYS A 157 -23.51 -13.82 10.47
C LYS A 157 -24.78 -13.61 9.64
N PHE A 158 -24.72 -12.70 8.68
CA PHE A 158 -25.80 -12.47 7.72
C PHE A 158 -25.27 -12.54 6.30
N TYR A 159 -26.17 -12.72 5.35
CA TYR A 159 -25.86 -12.55 3.94
C TYR A 159 -26.10 -11.09 3.55
N PHE A 160 -25.04 -10.43 3.10
CA PHE A 160 -25.02 -9.02 2.74
C PHE A 160 -25.14 -8.81 1.25
N VAL A 161 -25.73 -7.68 0.87
CA VAL A 161 -25.89 -7.24 -0.50
C VAL A 161 -25.59 -5.75 -0.56
N LEU A 162 -24.54 -5.36 -1.29
CA LEU A 162 -24.22 -3.99 -1.64
C LEU A 162 -24.85 -3.68 -3.00
N ARG A 163 -25.69 -2.65 -3.00
CA ARG A 163 -26.28 -2.06 -4.19
C ARG A 163 -25.93 -0.59 -4.22
N ARG A 164 -26.28 0.06 -5.32
CA ARG A 164 -26.09 1.51 -5.45
C ARG A 164 -26.74 2.31 -4.33
N SER A 165 -27.94 1.92 -3.91
CA SER A 165 -28.69 2.59 -2.85
C SER A 165 -28.12 2.35 -1.45
N GLY A 166 -27.13 1.49 -1.30
CA GLY A 166 -26.47 1.23 -0.03
C GLY A 166 -26.24 -0.25 0.27
N LEU A 167 -25.88 -0.51 1.51
CA LEU A 167 -25.60 -1.82 2.05
C LEU A 167 -26.84 -2.37 2.77
N TYR A 168 -27.17 -3.63 2.46
CA TYR A 168 -28.28 -4.36 3.03
C TYR A 168 -27.83 -5.72 3.56
N PHE A 169 -28.58 -6.29 4.49
CA PHE A 169 -28.48 -7.70 4.85
C PHE A 169 -29.83 -8.41 4.68
N SER A 170 -29.79 -9.71 4.39
CA SER A 170 -31.00 -10.53 4.29
C SER A 170 -31.43 -11.06 5.66
N ASN A 171 -32.70 -10.92 5.98
CA ASN A 171 -33.33 -11.58 7.14
C ASN A 171 -33.83 -13.01 6.82
N LYS A 172 -33.66 -13.48 5.58
CA LYS A 172 -34.10 -14.80 5.12
C LYS A 172 -33.02 -15.47 4.27
N GLY A 173 -32.07 -16.12 4.96
CA GLY A 173 -30.98 -16.86 4.32
C GLY A 173 -30.19 -15.96 3.36
N THR A 174 -30.05 -16.39 2.10
CA THR A 174 -29.39 -15.64 1.03
C THR A 174 -30.36 -14.90 0.11
N SER A 175 -31.64 -14.76 0.51
CA SER A 175 -32.64 -14.12 -0.34
C SER A 175 -32.32 -12.65 -0.58
N LYS A 176 -32.37 -12.25 -1.86
CA LYS A 176 -32.13 -10.88 -2.35
C LYS A 176 -33.41 -10.12 -2.69
N GLU A 177 -34.57 -10.68 -2.34
CA GLU A 177 -35.87 -10.04 -2.54
C GLU A 177 -36.00 -8.79 -1.65
N PRO A 178 -36.53 -7.67 -2.15
CA PRO A 178 -36.63 -6.42 -1.38
C PRO A 178 -37.29 -6.57 0.00
N ARG A 179 -38.31 -7.43 0.13
CA ARG A 179 -39.01 -7.70 1.40
C ARG A 179 -38.14 -8.37 2.47
N HIS A 180 -37.08 -9.06 2.07
CA HIS A 180 -36.16 -9.73 3.00
C HIS A 180 -34.92 -8.87 3.31
N LEU A 181 -34.70 -7.78 2.56
CA LEU A 181 -33.54 -6.93 2.74
C LEU A 181 -33.79 -5.88 3.82
N GLN A 182 -32.82 -5.76 4.72
CA GLN A 182 -32.78 -4.77 5.79
C GLN A 182 -31.64 -3.80 5.52
N PHE A 183 -31.94 -2.50 5.47
CA PHE A 183 -30.97 -1.45 5.22
C PHE A 183 -30.01 -1.26 6.39
N ILE A 184 -28.73 -1.01 6.08
CA ILE A 184 -27.68 -0.75 7.08
C ILE A 184 -27.10 0.65 6.94
N ALA A 185 -26.66 1.01 5.73
CA ALA A 185 -25.95 2.26 5.48
C ALA A 185 -25.97 2.65 3.99
N GLU A 186 -25.88 3.95 3.75
CA GLU A 186 -25.57 4.55 2.44
C GLU A 186 -24.19 5.23 2.48
N PHE A 187 -23.62 5.52 1.32
CA PHE A 187 -22.21 5.95 1.20
C PHE A 187 -22.01 7.40 0.75
N THR A 188 -23.09 8.15 0.50
CA THR A 188 -23.03 9.59 0.17
C THR A 188 -22.31 10.36 1.28
N ASP A 189 -22.78 10.22 2.52
CA ASP A 189 -22.24 10.92 3.71
C ASP A 189 -21.59 9.94 4.71
N SER A 190 -21.11 8.79 4.23
CA SER A 190 -20.42 7.81 5.07
C SER A 190 -19.10 7.37 4.48
N ASP A 191 -18.14 7.08 5.35
CA ASP A 191 -16.84 6.55 4.99
C ASP A 191 -16.62 5.15 5.58
N VAL A 192 -15.73 4.41 4.95
CA VAL A 192 -15.41 3.03 5.30
C VAL A 192 -14.03 3.01 5.95
N TYR A 193 -13.95 2.41 7.14
CA TYR A 193 -12.73 2.30 7.92
C TYR A 193 -12.40 0.85 8.23
N THR A 194 -11.12 0.52 8.35
CA THR A 194 -10.65 -0.75 8.91
C THR A 194 -10.57 -0.64 10.43
N LEU A 195 -10.81 -1.75 11.14
CA LEU A 195 -10.64 -1.80 12.59
C LEU A 195 -9.21 -2.23 12.93
N LEU A 196 -8.53 -1.46 13.78
CA LEU A 196 -7.15 -1.74 14.19
C LEU A 196 -7.04 -2.92 15.17
N SER A 197 -8.12 -3.23 15.88
CA SER A 197 -8.14 -4.26 16.93
C SER A 197 -9.53 -4.87 17.09
N ALA A 198 -10.06 -5.44 16.00
CA ALA A 198 -11.44 -5.95 15.93
C ALA A 198 -11.79 -6.95 17.04
N LYS A 199 -10.97 -7.99 17.26
CA LYS A 199 -11.18 -8.96 18.34
C LYS A 199 -11.03 -8.33 19.72
N LYS A 200 -9.89 -7.68 19.96
CA LYS A 200 -9.50 -7.17 21.28
C LYS A 200 -10.45 -6.09 21.80
N VAL A 201 -10.88 -5.17 20.93
CA VAL A 201 -11.70 -4.01 21.32
C VAL A 201 -13.20 -4.32 21.20
N HIS A 202 -13.62 -5.01 20.14
CA HIS A 202 -15.04 -5.18 19.83
C HIS A 202 -15.55 -6.61 20.00
N GLY A 203 -14.71 -7.58 20.38
CA GLY A 203 -15.08 -8.99 20.50
C GLY A 203 -15.49 -9.60 19.17
N ALA A 204 -14.92 -9.13 18.05
CA ALA A 204 -15.23 -9.63 16.72
C ALA A 204 -14.85 -11.11 16.55
N PRO A 205 -15.50 -11.87 15.65
CA PRO A 205 -15.14 -13.26 15.37
C PRO A 205 -13.73 -13.44 14.79
N THR A 206 -13.28 -12.49 13.95
CA THR A 206 -11.96 -12.48 13.33
C THR A 206 -11.28 -11.12 13.51
N ASP A 207 -10.00 -11.00 13.13
CA ASP A 207 -9.27 -9.74 13.14
C ASP A 207 -9.60 -8.87 11.90
N TYR A 208 -10.34 -9.41 10.94
CA TYR A 208 -10.67 -8.78 9.65
C TYR A 208 -11.91 -7.89 9.76
N GLY A 209 -11.91 -7.03 10.78
CA GLY A 209 -12.98 -6.08 11.06
C GLY A 209 -12.87 -4.79 10.25
N PHE A 210 -14.03 -4.22 9.89
CA PHE A 210 -14.16 -2.92 9.24
C PHE A 210 -15.50 -2.30 9.64
N CYS A 211 -15.72 -1.02 9.36
CA CYS A 211 -16.98 -0.36 9.69
C CYS A 211 -17.35 0.75 8.71
N VAL A 212 -18.65 1.05 8.70
CA VAL A 212 -19.17 2.26 8.06
C VAL A 212 -19.44 3.31 9.14
N LYS A 213 -18.84 4.50 8.99
CA LYS A 213 -19.04 5.67 9.86
C LYS A 213 -19.71 6.77 9.03
N SER A 214 -20.92 7.16 9.43
CA SER A 214 -21.59 8.33 8.87
C SER A 214 -20.97 9.63 9.40
N ALA A 215 -21.03 10.72 8.64
CA ALA A 215 -20.65 12.06 9.08
C ALA A 215 -21.43 12.52 10.33
N LYS A 216 -22.66 12.01 10.54
CA LYS A 216 -23.51 12.30 11.71
C LYS A 216 -23.17 11.46 12.95
N CYS A 217 -22.14 10.60 12.86
CA CYS A 217 -21.74 9.71 13.94
C CYS A 217 -21.08 10.49 15.08
N ASN A 218 -21.77 10.57 16.23
CA ASN A 218 -21.28 11.27 17.42
C ASN A 218 -20.60 10.33 18.43
N SER A 219 -20.71 9.01 18.26
CA SER A 219 -20.18 8.04 19.21
C SER A 219 -19.78 6.70 18.57
N ALA A 220 -18.87 5.98 19.23
CA ALA A 220 -18.48 4.63 18.83
C ALA A 220 -19.66 3.63 18.74
N ARG A 221 -20.80 3.92 19.38
CA ARG A 221 -22.00 3.07 19.37
C ARG A 221 -22.78 3.16 18.05
N ASP A 222 -22.56 4.22 17.28
CA ASP A 222 -23.27 4.48 16.03
C ASP A 222 -22.55 3.86 14.82
N LEU A 223 -21.31 3.38 15.01
CA LEU A 223 -20.54 2.66 14.01
C LEU A 223 -21.25 1.38 13.58
N LYS A 224 -21.39 1.18 12.27
CA LYS A 224 -21.86 -0.08 11.69
C LYS A 224 -20.68 -1.03 11.56
N LEU A 225 -20.43 -1.80 12.62
CA LEU A 225 -19.29 -2.72 12.72
C LEU A 225 -19.56 -4.03 11.97
N LEU A 226 -18.66 -4.38 11.07
CA LEU A 226 -18.68 -5.56 10.21
C LEU A 226 -17.37 -6.35 10.36
N CYS A 227 -17.41 -7.64 10.07
CA CYS A 227 -16.25 -8.52 10.21
C CYS A 227 -16.31 -9.66 9.19
N ALA A 228 -15.24 -9.82 8.40
CA ALA A 228 -15.09 -10.87 7.39
C ALA A 228 -14.47 -12.14 7.97
N ASP A 229 -14.56 -13.26 7.26
CA ASP A 229 -13.92 -14.52 7.67
C ASP A 229 -12.40 -14.51 7.41
N ASP A 230 -11.97 -13.76 6.40
CA ASP A 230 -10.57 -13.63 5.96
C ASP A 230 -10.25 -12.22 5.41
N GLU A 231 -8.95 -11.98 5.19
CA GLU A 231 -8.40 -10.73 4.69
C GLU A 231 -8.87 -10.40 3.26
N GLN A 232 -9.04 -11.42 2.42
CA GLN A 232 -9.44 -11.24 1.02
C GLN A 232 -10.85 -10.68 0.95
N THR A 233 -11.76 -11.33 1.67
CA THR A 233 -13.15 -10.92 1.80
C THR A 233 -13.24 -9.50 2.36
N ARG A 234 -12.50 -9.16 3.41
CA ARG A 234 -12.45 -7.78 3.93
C ARG A 234 -12.00 -6.79 2.86
N THR A 235 -10.90 -7.08 2.17
CA THR A 235 -10.32 -6.21 1.14
C THR A 235 -11.30 -5.98 -0.01
N CYS A 236 -11.97 -7.05 -0.46
CA CYS A 236 -13.00 -6.99 -1.50
C CYS A 236 -14.19 -6.11 -1.07
N TRP A 237 -14.73 -6.31 0.14
CA TRP A 237 -15.86 -5.52 0.63
C TRP A 237 -15.50 -4.04 0.81
N VAL A 238 -14.36 -3.73 1.44
CA VAL A 238 -13.89 -2.35 1.60
C VAL A 238 -13.69 -1.68 0.25
N THR A 239 -13.09 -2.39 -0.72
CA THR A 239 -12.87 -1.87 -2.06
C THR A 239 -14.17 -1.67 -2.83
N ALA A 240 -15.13 -2.61 -2.74
CA ALA A 240 -16.43 -2.46 -3.37
C ALA A 240 -17.20 -1.25 -2.83
N MET A 241 -17.18 -1.03 -1.51
CA MET A 241 -17.81 0.15 -0.90
C MET A 241 -17.10 1.46 -1.28
N ARG A 242 -15.76 1.45 -1.36
CA ARG A 242 -14.97 2.58 -1.87
C ARG A 242 -15.31 2.88 -3.32
N LEU A 243 -15.36 1.87 -4.19
CA LEU A 243 -15.75 2.02 -5.60
C LEU A 243 -17.17 2.56 -5.74
N LEU A 244 -18.11 2.14 -4.88
CA LEU A 244 -19.46 2.70 -4.89
C LEU A 244 -19.48 4.19 -4.48
N LYS A 245 -18.74 4.56 -3.44
CA LYS A 245 -18.62 5.96 -2.99
C LYS A 245 -17.94 6.84 -4.06
N VAL A 246 -16.81 6.37 -4.60
CA VAL A 246 -15.97 7.11 -5.55
C VAL A 246 -16.55 7.09 -6.97
N GLY A 247 -17.26 6.02 -7.36
CA GLY A 247 -17.98 5.93 -8.64
C GLY A 247 -19.10 6.96 -8.77
N LEU A 248 -19.60 7.50 -7.66
CA LEU A 248 -20.49 8.66 -7.66
C LEU A 248 -19.76 9.97 -7.98
N LEU A 249 -18.43 10.03 -7.81
CA LEU A 249 -17.56 11.19 -7.98
C LEU A 249 -16.79 11.20 -9.33
N LEU A 250 -17.33 10.47 -10.30
CA LEU A 250 -16.70 10.10 -11.57
C LEU A 250 -16.30 11.21 -12.55
N THR A 251 -16.41 12.47 -12.17
CA THR A 251 -15.81 13.58 -12.92
C THR A 251 -14.30 13.71 -12.70
N TYR A 252 -13.68 12.96 -11.77
CA TYR A 252 -12.28 13.20 -11.37
C TYR A 252 -11.29 12.06 -11.67
N LEU A 253 -11.55 11.22 -12.67
CA LEU A 253 -10.57 10.22 -13.15
C LEU A 253 -9.46 10.82 -14.05
N GLN A 254 -9.19 12.12 -14.01
CA GLN A 254 -8.06 12.71 -14.76
C GLN A 254 -6.71 12.19 -14.29
N THR A 255 -6.58 11.73 -13.04
CA THR A 255 -5.35 11.07 -12.59
C THR A 255 -5.30 9.58 -12.92
N PHE A 256 -6.47 8.99 -13.13
CA PHE A 256 -6.54 7.58 -13.47
C PHE A 256 -6.29 7.35 -14.96
N GLN A 257 -6.67 8.30 -15.82
CA GLN A 257 -6.16 8.33 -17.19
C GLN A 257 -4.63 8.36 -17.18
N PHE A 258 -3.95 9.10 -16.30
CA PHE A 258 -2.49 9.06 -16.20
C PHE A 258 -1.94 7.70 -15.74
N ILE A 259 -2.54 7.02 -14.75
CA ILE A 259 -2.05 5.69 -14.30
C ILE A 259 -2.33 4.59 -15.34
N ILE A 260 -3.50 4.60 -15.99
CA ILE A 260 -3.78 3.71 -17.13
C ILE A 260 -2.86 4.05 -18.29
N THR A 261 -2.69 5.33 -18.64
CA THR A 261 -1.76 5.79 -19.68
C THR A 261 -0.33 5.41 -19.34
N VAL A 262 0.17 5.49 -18.11
CA VAL A 262 1.55 5.06 -17.80
C VAL A 262 1.68 3.53 -17.82
N SER A 263 0.60 2.80 -17.50
CA SER A 263 0.59 1.32 -17.54
C SER A 263 0.44 0.77 -18.97
N PHE A 264 -0.28 1.47 -19.86
CA PHE A 264 -0.54 1.09 -21.26
C PHE A 264 0.36 1.81 -22.27
N GLN A 265 0.79 3.03 -21.96
CA GLN A 265 1.80 3.82 -22.66
C GLN A 265 3.10 3.87 -21.82
N ARG A 266 3.92 2.83 -21.98
CA ARG A 266 5.36 3.05 -22.23
C ARG A 266 5.59 3.66 -23.63
N SER A 267 4.72 4.56 -24.05
CA SER A 267 4.63 5.10 -25.41
C SER A 267 4.40 6.60 -25.35
N ILE A 268 5.53 7.34 -25.31
CA ILE A 268 5.82 8.59 -26.04
C ILE A 268 4.70 9.64 -25.98
N SER A 269 4.78 10.66 -25.13
CA SER A 269 5.22 12.06 -25.40
C SER A 269 4.67 12.91 -24.22
N GLU A 270 5.11 14.10 -23.78
CA GLU A 270 5.64 15.25 -24.51
C GLU A 270 6.21 16.26 -23.49
N ASN A 271 7.52 16.21 -23.25
CA ASN A 271 8.35 17.33 -22.83
C ASN A 271 9.72 16.94 -23.37
N SER A 272 10.10 17.52 -24.51
CA SER A 272 11.21 17.07 -25.35
C SER A 272 12.56 17.26 -24.64
N LEU A 273 12.88 16.33 -23.74
CA LEU A 273 14.21 16.07 -23.23
C LEU A 273 14.71 14.87 -24.01
N VAL A 274 15.63 15.12 -24.93
CA VAL A 274 16.29 14.07 -25.71
C VAL A 274 17.55 13.62 -24.98
N ALA A 275 17.71 12.31 -24.82
CA ALA A 275 18.95 11.76 -24.27
C ALA A 275 20.08 12.03 -25.27
N MET A 276 21.20 12.59 -24.82
CA MET A 276 22.37 12.83 -25.65
C MET A 276 23.53 11.91 -25.26
N ASP A 277 24.20 11.37 -26.25
CA ASP A 277 25.37 10.52 -26.09
C ASP A 277 26.65 11.34 -26.36
N PHE A 278 27.55 11.33 -25.37
CA PHE A 278 28.86 12.00 -25.40
C PHE A 278 30.04 11.01 -25.43
N SER A 279 29.81 9.70 -25.60
CA SER A 279 30.88 8.70 -25.52
C SER A 279 31.81 8.67 -26.74
N GLY A 280 31.54 9.46 -27.79
CA GLY A 280 32.35 9.58 -29.01
C GLY A 280 32.91 10.99 -29.26
N GLN A 281 33.65 11.18 -30.37
CA GLN A 281 34.25 12.47 -30.75
C GLN A 281 33.23 13.57 -31.17
N LYS A 282 31.96 13.22 -31.40
CA LYS A 282 30.86 14.17 -31.66
C LYS A 282 29.65 13.76 -30.83
N SER A 283 29.01 14.73 -30.17
CA SER A 283 27.75 14.53 -29.45
C SER A 283 26.63 14.17 -30.44
N ARG A 284 25.87 13.12 -30.14
CA ARG A 284 24.67 12.74 -30.92
C ARG A 284 23.44 12.68 -30.03
N VAL A 285 22.28 12.93 -30.63
CA VAL A 285 20.99 12.72 -29.98
C VAL A 285 20.60 11.24 -30.11
N ILE A 286 20.17 10.62 -29.02
CA ILE A 286 19.66 9.24 -28.99
C ILE A 286 18.16 9.30 -29.30
N GLU A 287 17.79 8.97 -30.53
CA GLU A 287 16.39 9.01 -30.99
C GLU A 287 15.60 7.74 -30.62
N ASN A 288 16.28 6.60 -30.45
CA ASN A 288 15.64 5.33 -30.14
C ASN A 288 15.33 5.21 -28.63
N PRO A 289 14.05 5.09 -28.20
CA PRO A 289 13.69 5.02 -26.79
C PRO A 289 14.26 3.80 -26.04
N SER A 290 14.44 2.67 -26.73
CA SER A 290 15.00 1.46 -26.11
C SER A 290 16.51 1.59 -25.87
N GLU A 291 17.20 2.30 -26.76
CA GLU A 291 18.61 2.64 -26.62
C GLU A 291 18.80 3.65 -25.48
N ALA A 292 17.97 4.71 -25.44
CA ALA A 292 18.01 5.71 -24.37
C ALA A 292 17.79 5.09 -22.99
N LEU A 293 16.83 4.15 -22.88
CA LEU A 293 16.60 3.41 -21.64
C LEU A 293 17.78 2.52 -21.28
N SER A 294 18.38 1.82 -22.25
CA SER A 294 19.53 0.95 -22.02
C SER A 294 20.75 1.74 -21.56
N VAL A 295 21.03 2.89 -22.18
CA VAL A 295 22.11 3.81 -21.82
C VAL A 295 21.86 4.42 -20.44
N ALA A 296 20.64 4.86 -20.12
CA ALA A 296 20.31 5.41 -18.80
C ALA A 296 20.46 4.35 -17.68
N VAL A 297 20.05 3.11 -17.95
CA VAL A 297 20.23 1.98 -17.02
C VAL A 297 21.71 1.67 -16.85
N GLU A 298 22.47 1.57 -17.95
CA GLU A 298 23.91 1.32 -17.90
C GLU A 298 24.68 2.44 -17.20
N GLU A 299 24.34 3.70 -17.46
CA GLU A 299 24.92 4.86 -16.79
C GLU A 299 24.59 4.85 -15.30
N GLY A 300 23.33 4.60 -14.92
CA GLY A 300 22.90 4.49 -13.53
C GLY A 300 23.52 3.31 -12.77
N LEU A 301 23.86 2.21 -13.48
CA LEU A 301 24.64 1.10 -12.94
C LEU A 301 26.14 1.45 -12.86
N SER A 302 26.66 2.22 -13.83
CA SER A 302 28.05 2.66 -13.87
C SER A 302 28.37 3.72 -12.80
N TRP A 303 27.44 4.62 -12.50
CA TRP A 303 27.54 5.59 -11.39
C TRP A 303 27.57 4.88 -10.04
N ARG A 304 26.74 3.84 -9.88
CA ARG A 304 26.77 2.96 -8.70
C ARG A 304 28.10 2.21 -8.57
N ARG A 305 28.66 1.70 -9.69
CA ARG A 305 30.01 1.11 -9.74
C ARG A 305 31.16 2.11 -9.51
N LYS A 306 31.03 3.37 -9.95
CA LYS A 306 32.09 4.39 -9.79
C LYS A 306 32.11 5.04 -8.40
N SER A 307 30.98 5.08 -7.69
CA SER A 307 30.96 5.55 -6.29
C SER A 307 31.57 4.54 -5.32
N CYS A 308 31.54 3.23 -5.59
CA CYS A 308 32.16 2.24 -4.72
C CYS A 308 33.69 2.09 -4.92
N HIS A 309 34.26 2.49 -6.06
CA HIS A 309 35.71 2.40 -6.30
C HIS A 309 36.53 3.63 -5.87
N ARG A 310 35.90 4.78 -5.56
CA ARG A 310 36.65 6.01 -5.23
C ARG A 310 37.21 6.11 -3.81
N LEU A 311 36.97 5.12 -2.94
CA LEU A 311 37.56 5.05 -1.60
C LEU A 311 38.77 4.11 -1.50
N SER A 312 39.31 3.64 -2.62
CA SER A 312 40.51 2.80 -2.63
C SER A 312 41.44 3.15 -3.77
N SER A 313 42.11 4.29 -3.66
CA SER A 313 43.35 4.50 -4.39
C SER A 313 44.24 5.45 -3.60
N HIS A 314 45.08 4.86 -2.75
CA HIS A 314 46.52 5.15 -2.63
C HIS A 314 47.09 4.27 -1.50
N GLY A 315 47.94 3.29 -1.86
CA GLY A 315 48.78 2.53 -0.92
C GLY A 315 48.88 1.04 -1.21
N SER A 316 50.08 0.56 -1.52
CA SER A 316 50.49 -0.81 -1.90
C SER A 316 50.16 -1.93 -0.88
N PRO A 317 50.25 -3.22 -1.25
CA PRO A 317 49.62 -4.32 -0.54
C PRO A 317 50.50 -4.86 0.58
N SER A 318 49.93 -5.05 1.77
CA SER A 318 50.47 -5.99 2.76
C SER A 318 49.35 -6.59 3.62
N THR A 319 49.25 -7.91 3.52
CA THR A 319 48.87 -8.90 4.54
C THR A 319 47.75 -8.58 5.53
N SER A 320 46.67 -9.37 5.38
CA SER A 320 45.78 -9.88 6.44
C SER A 320 45.06 -8.83 7.30
N GLN A 321 44.11 -8.08 6.72
CA GLN A 321 43.13 -7.31 7.48
C GLN A 321 41.85 -6.89 6.69
N SER A 322 41.44 -7.64 5.66
CA SER A 322 40.30 -7.26 4.81
C SER A 322 38.90 -7.56 5.40
N SER A 323 38.80 -8.19 6.59
CA SER A 323 37.51 -8.68 7.09
C SER A 323 36.63 -7.66 7.83
N VAL A 324 37.07 -6.40 7.96
CA VAL A 324 36.36 -5.38 8.79
C VAL A 324 35.88 -4.16 7.99
N LEU A 325 36.15 -4.09 6.68
CA LEU A 325 35.83 -2.91 5.84
C LEU A 325 34.76 -3.15 4.77
N SER A 326 34.08 -4.30 4.77
CA SER A 326 32.71 -4.36 4.28
C SER A 326 31.84 -3.60 5.28
N ILE A 327 31.85 -2.26 5.18
CA ILE A 327 30.77 -1.43 5.73
C ILE A 327 29.51 -2.15 5.32
N ALA A 328 28.71 -2.60 6.29
CA ALA A 328 27.51 -3.38 6.04
C ALA A 328 26.53 -2.57 5.17
N LEU A 329 26.73 -2.58 3.85
CA LEU A 329 26.07 -1.69 2.88
C LEU A 329 24.56 -1.93 2.88
N HIS A 330 24.14 -3.13 3.28
CA HIS A 330 22.76 -3.47 3.52
C HIS A 330 22.10 -2.61 4.61
N LEU A 331 22.84 -2.08 5.59
CA LEU A 331 22.31 -1.18 6.63
C LEU A 331 21.79 0.15 6.05
N ALA A 332 22.31 0.57 4.90
CA ALA A 332 21.85 1.76 4.19
C ALA A 332 20.68 1.46 3.22
N GLN A 333 20.28 0.20 3.08
CA GLN A 333 19.25 -0.19 2.14
C GLN A 333 17.86 0.05 2.74
N PRO A 334 16.92 0.61 1.96
CA PRO A 334 15.59 0.96 2.47
C PRO A 334 14.77 -0.27 2.87
N TRP A 335 15.08 -1.44 2.30
CA TRP A 335 14.44 -2.73 2.58
C TRP A 335 14.98 -3.45 3.81
N PHE A 336 16.06 -2.95 4.44
CA PHE A 336 16.67 -3.58 5.60
C PHE A 336 16.26 -2.88 6.89
N HIS A 337 15.69 -3.65 7.81
CA HIS A 337 15.20 -3.19 9.11
C HIS A 337 15.84 -4.04 10.20
N SER A 338 17.04 -3.64 10.66
CA SER A 338 17.87 -4.35 11.65
C SER A 338 17.07 -5.01 12.80
N ARG A 339 16.90 -4.33 13.94
CA ARG A 339 16.32 -4.90 15.18
C ARG A 339 14.79 -5.01 15.15
N LEU A 340 14.20 -5.18 13.97
CA LEU A 340 12.76 -5.29 13.81
C LEU A 340 12.29 -6.67 14.29
N SER A 341 11.33 -6.69 15.21
CA SER A 341 10.72 -7.95 15.64
C SER A 341 9.84 -8.56 14.55
N ARG A 342 9.51 -9.85 14.72
CA ARG A 342 8.57 -10.54 13.84
C ARG A 342 7.20 -9.84 13.79
N ASP A 343 6.70 -9.41 14.94
CA ASP A 343 5.37 -8.77 15.04
C ASP A 343 5.37 -7.37 14.45
N GLU A 344 6.44 -6.59 14.63
CA GLU A 344 6.58 -5.29 13.98
C GLU A 344 6.71 -5.42 12.46
N ALA A 345 7.43 -6.44 11.97
CA ALA A 345 7.49 -6.76 10.54
C ALA A 345 6.10 -7.09 9.98
N HIS A 346 5.32 -7.88 10.73
CA HIS A 346 3.95 -8.21 10.37
C HIS A 346 3.09 -6.93 10.29
N ARG A 347 3.20 -6.04 11.28
CA ARG A 347 2.49 -4.77 11.32
C ARG A 347 2.85 -3.86 10.13
N LEU A 348 4.14 -3.68 9.85
CA LEU A 348 4.61 -2.80 8.76
C LEU A 348 4.13 -3.29 7.39
N ILE A 349 4.33 -4.58 7.08
CA ILE A 349 3.86 -5.15 5.81
C ILE A 349 2.33 -5.04 5.69
N THR A 350 1.59 -5.26 6.78
CA THR A 350 0.13 -5.10 6.78
C THR A 350 -0.29 -3.66 6.49
N GLN A 351 0.39 -2.67 7.10
CA GLN A 351 0.11 -1.24 6.90
C GLN A 351 0.42 -0.77 5.48
N GLN A 352 1.43 -1.35 4.82
CA GLN A 352 1.80 -1.02 3.45
C GLN A 352 1.00 -1.78 2.37
N GLY A 353 0.04 -2.60 2.78
CA GLY A 353 -0.84 -3.34 1.90
C GLY A 353 -0.36 -4.77 1.64
N LEU A 354 -1.25 -5.73 1.88
CA LEU A 354 -0.97 -7.16 1.77
C LEU A 354 -1.02 -7.67 0.31
N ILE A 355 -0.16 -7.13 -0.55
CA ILE A 355 -0.02 -7.60 -1.94
C ILE A 355 1.22 -8.48 -2.13
N ASP A 356 1.19 -9.31 -3.17
CA ASP A 356 2.30 -10.22 -3.48
C ASP A 356 3.60 -9.47 -3.77
N GLY A 357 4.67 -9.92 -3.11
CA GLY A 357 6.01 -9.38 -3.33
C GLY A 357 6.35 -8.17 -2.44
N VAL A 358 5.46 -7.76 -1.52
CA VAL A 358 5.82 -6.82 -0.45
C VAL A 358 6.76 -7.50 0.53
N PHE A 359 7.92 -6.90 0.81
CA PHE A 359 8.95 -7.56 1.60
C PHE A 359 9.82 -6.61 2.42
N LEU A 360 10.51 -7.18 3.40
CA LEU A 360 11.61 -6.54 4.12
C LEU A 360 12.60 -7.59 4.63
N LEU A 361 13.85 -7.20 4.86
CA LEU A 361 14.84 -8.00 5.58
C LEU A 361 15.04 -7.44 6.99
N ARG A 362 15.35 -8.31 7.94
CA ARG A 362 15.61 -7.96 9.34
C ARG A 362 16.61 -8.91 9.97
N ASP A 363 17.17 -8.52 11.11
CA ASP A 363 17.98 -9.43 11.93
C ASP A 363 17.10 -10.57 12.48
N SER A 364 17.66 -11.78 12.54
CA SER A 364 17.00 -12.89 13.22
C SER A 364 17.10 -12.74 14.73
N GLN A 365 15.96 -12.76 15.42
CA GLN A 365 15.92 -12.72 16.89
C GLN A 365 16.21 -14.09 17.52
N SER A 366 15.97 -15.17 16.78
CA SER A 366 16.13 -16.55 17.27
C SER A 366 17.50 -17.15 16.95
N ASN A 367 18.15 -16.71 15.88
CA ASN A 367 19.46 -17.22 15.47
C ASN A 367 20.45 -16.06 15.27
N PRO A 368 21.35 -15.79 16.24
CA PRO A 368 22.31 -14.70 16.14
C PRO A 368 23.14 -14.77 14.85
N LYS A 369 23.49 -13.60 14.29
CA LYS A 369 24.27 -13.44 13.05
C LYS A 369 23.62 -13.97 11.77
N THR A 370 22.30 -14.18 11.80
CA THR A 370 21.51 -14.57 10.62
C THR A 370 20.43 -13.56 10.33
N PHE A 371 19.88 -13.58 9.11
CA PHE A 371 18.87 -12.62 8.66
C PHE A 371 17.57 -13.32 8.31
N VAL A 372 16.48 -12.56 8.31
CA VAL A 372 15.16 -13.07 7.94
C VAL A 372 14.56 -12.20 6.85
N LEU A 373 14.19 -12.81 5.72
CA LEU A 373 13.33 -12.22 4.71
C LEU A 373 11.87 -12.42 5.12
N SER A 374 11.15 -11.33 5.37
CA SER A 374 9.70 -11.35 5.58
C SER A 374 9.01 -10.93 4.28
N LEU A 375 8.13 -11.77 3.75
CA LEU A 375 7.53 -11.63 2.42
C LEU A 375 6.01 -11.89 2.47
N CYS A 376 5.24 -10.98 1.88
CA CYS A 376 3.82 -11.13 1.64
C CYS A 376 3.55 -11.92 0.34
N HIS A 377 2.71 -12.95 0.45
CA HIS A 377 2.19 -13.71 -0.68
C HIS A 377 0.79 -14.25 -0.35
N MET A 378 -0.16 -14.05 -1.25
CA MET A 378 -1.58 -14.37 -1.07
C MET A 378 -2.12 -13.84 0.27
N GLN A 379 -1.84 -12.57 0.55
CA GLN A 379 -2.22 -11.86 1.78
C GLN A 379 -1.72 -12.50 3.09
N ARG A 380 -0.73 -13.39 3.01
CA ARG A 380 -0.08 -14.01 4.16
C ARG A 380 1.39 -13.64 4.21
N ILE A 381 1.88 -13.34 5.39
CA ILE A 381 3.29 -13.01 5.62
C ILE A 381 4.04 -14.28 5.98
N LYS A 382 5.05 -14.62 5.18
CA LYS A 382 5.98 -15.73 5.41
C LYS A 382 7.35 -15.20 5.78
N HIS A 383 8.08 -15.94 6.61
CA HIS A 383 9.43 -15.59 7.03
C HIS A 383 10.39 -16.68 6.58
N PHE A 384 11.43 -16.28 5.86
CA PHE A 384 12.46 -17.17 5.32
C PHE A 384 13.80 -16.84 5.97
N GLN A 385 14.45 -17.86 6.50
CA GLN A 385 15.72 -17.73 7.18
C GLN A 385 16.84 -17.66 6.13
N ILE A 386 17.60 -16.57 6.14
CA ILE A 386 18.81 -16.41 5.36
C ILE A 386 19.97 -16.86 6.23
N LEU A 387 20.67 -17.90 5.80
CA LEU A 387 21.75 -18.52 6.55
C LEU A 387 23.11 -18.21 5.91
N PRO A 388 24.14 -17.97 6.74
CA PRO A 388 25.51 -17.96 6.27
C PRO A 388 25.94 -19.37 5.84
N VAL A 389 26.68 -19.46 4.74
CA VAL A 389 27.30 -20.68 4.22
C VAL A 389 28.78 -20.38 4.05
N ASP A 390 29.63 -21.16 4.71
CA ASP A 390 31.09 -21.09 4.55
C ASP A 390 31.50 -22.02 3.40
N ASP A 391 32.27 -21.50 2.46
CA ASP A 391 32.85 -22.26 1.37
C ASP A 391 34.31 -21.80 1.18
N GLU A 392 35.25 -22.69 1.53
CA GLU A 392 36.70 -22.44 1.48
C GLU A 392 37.15 -21.17 2.24
N GLY A 393 36.46 -20.82 3.33
CA GLY A 393 36.76 -19.64 4.14
C GLY A 393 36.15 -18.33 3.63
N GLU A 394 35.40 -18.37 2.53
CA GLU A 394 34.57 -17.26 2.05
C GLU A 394 33.13 -17.42 2.57
N LEU A 395 32.55 -16.31 3.02
CA LEU A 395 31.20 -16.29 3.60
C LEU A 395 30.16 -15.92 2.55
N PHE A 396 29.17 -16.79 2.34
CA PHE A 396 28.03 -16.56 1.48
C PHE A 396 26.72 -16.53 2.27
N TYR A 397 25.66 -16.03 1.65
CA TYR A 397 24.29 -16.08 2.16
C TYR A 397 23.41 -16.93 1.25
N SER A 398 22.51 -17.72 1.84
CA SER A 398 21.59 -18.58 1.10
C SER A 398 20.22 -18.67 1.77
N LEU A 399 19.20 -18.92 0.95
CA LEU A 399 17.81 -19.22 1.35
C LEU A 399 17.43 -20.69 1.15
N ASP A 400 18.32 -21.48 0.57
CA ASP A 400 18.08 -22.83 0.06
C ASP A 400 19.28 -23.75 0.35
N ASP A 401 19.77 -23.70 1.60
CA ASP A 401 20.80 -24.59 2.13
C ASP A 401 22.10 -24.63 1.30
N GLY A 402 22.47 -23.48 0.73
CA GLY A 402 23.70 -23.31 -0.05
C GLY A 402 23.60 -23.73 -1.51
N HIS A 403 22.42 -24.10 -2.02
CA HIS A 403 22.22 -24.35 -3.45
C HIS A 403 22.39 -23.07 -4.29
N THR A 404 21.79 -21.97 -3.84
CA THR A 404 21.99 -20.64 -4.40
C THR A 404 22.73 -19.78 -3.38
N ARG A 405 23.90 -19.26 -3.77
CA ARG A 405 24.83 -18.54 -2.90
C ARG A 405 24.99 -17.10 -3.36
N PHE A 406 25.02 -16.18 -2.39
CA PHE A 406 25.19 -14.75 -2.64
C PHE A 406 26.30 -14.19 -1.76
N THR A 407 27.15 -13.33 -2.31
CA THR A 407 28.26 -12.71 -1.56
C THR A 407 27.76 -11.73 -0.50
N ASP A 408 26.60 -11.12 -0.73
CA ASP A 408 25.97 -10.20 0.21
C ASP A 408 24.43 -10.20 0.07
N LEU A 409 23.76 -9.52 1.01
CA LEU A 409 22.31 -9.40 1.02
C LEU A 409 21.75 -8.57 -0.14
N ILE A 410 22.55 -7.67 -0.73
CA ILE A 410 22.11 -6.83 -1.85
C ILE A 410 21.96 -7.71 -3.09
N GLN A 411 22.97 -8.51 -3.40
CA GLN A 411 22.94 -9.47 -4.50
C GLN A 411 21.81 -10.48 -4.34
N LEU A 412 21.56 -10.96 -3.11
CA LEU A 412 20.42 -11.83 -2.80
C LEU A 412 19.10 -11.15 -3.16
N VAL A 413 18.88 -9.91 -2.70
CA VAL A 413 17.64 -9.17 -2.98
C VAL A 413 17.48 -8.91 -4.48
N GLU A 414 18.51 -8.46 -5.17
CA GLU A 414 18.49 -8.22 -6.62
C GLU A 414 18.15 -9.49 -7.41
N PHE A 415 18.73 -10.62 -7.03
CA PHE A 415 18.41 -11.91 -7.64
C PHE A 415 16.93 -12.26 -7.46
N TYR A 416 16.40 -12.16 -6.23
CA TYR A 416 15.01 -12.52 -5.94
C TYR A 416 13.97 -11.47 -6.41
N GLN A 417 14.41 -10.27 -6.79
CA GLN A 417 13.58 -9.31 -7.53
C GLN A 417 13.37 -9.77 -8.98
N LEU A 418 14.39 -10.36 -9.60
CA LEU A 418 14.32 -10.84 -10.98
C LEU A 418 13.79 -12.27 -11.08
N ASN A 419 14.06 -13.11 -10.08
CA ASN A 419 13.81 -14.55 -10.09
C ASN A 419 12.98 -14.96 -8.87
N ARG A 420 12.05 -15.91 -9.02
CA ARG A 420 11.33 -16.42 -7.84
C ARG A 420 12.22 -17.35 -6.99
N GLY A 421 13.11 -18.12 -7.62
CA GLY A 421 13.88 -19.19 -6.97
C GLY A 421 12.99 -20.06 -6.07
N VAL A 422 13.40 -20.23 -4.81
CA VAL A 422 12.65 -20.96 -3.77
C VAL A 422 11.50 -20.17 -3.13
N LEU A 423 11.35 -18.89 -3.44
CA LEU A 423 10.29 -18.04 -2.90
C LEU A 423 8.96 -18.27 -3.63
N PRO A 424 7.81 -18.08 -2.94
CA PRO A 424 6.50 -18.23 -3.55
C PRO A 424 6.22 -17.20 -4.66
N CYS A 425 6.84 -16.02 -4.58
CA CYS A 425 6.77 -14.98 -5.60
C CYS A 425 8.07 -14.16 -5.61
N LYS A 426 8.29 -13.39 -6.69
CA LYS A 426 9.39 -12.44 -6.78
C LYS A 426 9.22 -11.31 -5.75
N LEU A 427 10.34 -10.75 -5.30
CA LEU A 427 10.36 -9.53 -4.52
C LEU A 427 10.00 -8.36 -5.44
N LYS A 428 9.05 -7.51 -5.03
CA LYS A 428 8.55 -6.41 -5.88
C LYS A 428 8.58 -5.07 -5.19
N HIS A 429 8.12 -5.03 -3.94
CA HIS A 429 7.85 -3.81 -3.21
C HIS A 429 8.54 -3.90 -1.87
N HIS A 430 9.58 -3.11 -1.65
CA HIS A 430 10.21 -3.11 -0.34
C HIS A 430 9.45 -2.20 0.62
N CYS A 431 9.27 -2.65 1.85
CA CYS A 431 8.88 -1.74 2.92
C CYS A 431 10.04 -0.79 3.16
N ALA A 432 9.80 0.51 3.04
CA ALA A 432 10.77 1.54 3.39
C ALA A 432 10.32 2.23 4.67
N ARG A 433 11.24 2.46 5.61
CA ARG A 433 11.05 3.44 6.67
C ARG A 433 11.43 4.81 6.15
N ILE A 434 10.45 5.63 5.81
CA ILE A 434 10.71 7.05 5.59
C ILE A 434 10.77 7.74 6.93
N THR A 435 11.86 8.46 7.16
CA THR A 435 11.88 9.53 8.14
C THR A 435 11.39 10.77 7.42
N LEU A 436 10.22 11.27 7.81
CA LEU A 436 9.65 12.48 7.22
C LEU A 436 10.56 13.61 7.46
#